data_AF-A0A4S4G3W3-F1
#
_entry.id   AF-A0A4S4G3W3-F1
#
_cell.length_a   1.000
_cell.length_b   1.000
_cell.length_c   1.000
_cell.angle_alpha   90.00
_cell.angle_beta   90.00
_cell.angle_gamma   90.00
#
_symmetry.space_group_name_H-M   'P 1'
#
loop_
_entity.id
_entity.type
_entity.pdbx_description
1 polymer ?
#
loop_
_entity_poly.entity_id
_entity_poly.type
_entity_poly.pdbx_seq_one_letter_code
_entity_poly.pdbx_strand_id
1 'polypeptide(L)'
;IVNTRVHNLSWSHFRSIIQVADPKAREWYVKEASEQMWSVRTLNRNIGTQYYGRRMACVREGSALPAPDVEANDPLEYIKSPVVAEFLGFRKDSKYDESQLEQALIDHLQQFIMELGRGFAFVDRQKHISTDTGDFYIDLVFYNIKLKRYVLFELKTHPLTHADVGQLDMYVRMYDDLVKDENDNPTIGILLCTETDKVLAKYSVLNGSEQLFAAKYMAYMPTEEELSREIEQQKRFFLEQHGMEE
;
A
#
# COMPACT_ATOMS: atom_id res chain seq x y z
N ILE A 1 36.56 -17.36 3.17
CA ILE A 1 35.56 -18.45 3.26
C ILE A 1 34.52 -18.17 2.18
N VAL A 2 34.48 -18.99 1.13
CA VAL A 2 33.88 -18.64 -0.19
C VAL A 2 32.45 -19.17 -0.37
N ASN A 3 31.82 -19.70 0.68
CA ASN A 3 30.41 -20.08 0.63
C ASN A 3 29.79 -19.98 2.04
N THR A 4 29.19 -18.83 2.36
CA THR A 4 28.36 -18.68 3.56
C THR A 4 26.96 -19.13 3.18
N ARG A 5 26.59 -20.33 3.65
CA ARG A 5 25.47 -21.13 3.14
C ARG A 5 24.10 -20.47 3.33
N VAL A 6 23.26 -20.73 2.33
CA VAL A 6 21.80 -20.52 2.26
C VAL A 6 21.35 -19.10 1.88
N HIS A 7 21.60 -18.69 0.63
CA HIS A 7 21.19 -17.40 0.07
C HIS A 7 19.68 -17.12 0.15
N ASN A 8 18.86 -18.16 0.22
CA ASN A 8 17.42 -18.05 0.15
C ASN A 8 16.72 -17.88 1.52
N LEU A 9 17.46 -17.96 2.62
CA LEU A 9 16.92 -17.77 3.98
C LEU A 9 17.33 -16.39 4.53
N SER A 10 16.34 -15.54 4.80
CA SER A 10 16.55 -14.24 5.43
C SER A 10 16.80 -14.34 6.94
N TRP A 11 17.30 -13.27 7.56
CA TRP A 11 17.50 -13.21 9.03
C TRP A 11 16.22 -13.54 9.82
N SER A 12 15.05 -13.18 9.29
CA SER A 12 13.77 -13.53 9.91
C SER A 12 13.52 -15.04 9.99
N HIS A 13 13.98 -15.82 9.00
CA HIS A 13 13.92 -17.29 9.07
C HIS A 13 14.82 -17.80 10.20
N PHE A 14 16.06 -17.30 10.28
CA PHE A 14 16.99 -17.70 11.34
C PHE A 14 16.50 -17.31 12.72
N ARG A 15 15.90 -16.12 12.89
CA ARG A 15 15.27 -15.69 14.15
C ARG A 15 14.20 -16.69 14.60
N SER A 16 13.32 -17.11 13.70
CA SER A 16 12.28 -18.09 14.01
C SER A 16 12.83 -19.48 14.32
N ILE A 17 13.83 -19.92 13.57
CA ILE A 17 14.46 -21.24 13.76
C ILE A 17 15.23 -21.30 15.07
N ILE A 18 15.98 -20.25 15.44
CA ILE A 18 16.76 -20.21 16.69
C ILE A 18 15.86 -20.37 17.93
N GLN A 19 14.59 -19.96 17.84
CA GLN A 19 13.61 -20.12 18.93
C GLN A 19 13.13 -21.57 19.11
N VAL A 20 13.40 -22.48 18.16
CA VAL A 20 13.03 -23.90 18.28
C VAL A 20 14.00 -24.61 19.24
N ALA A 21 13.45 -25.19 20.30
CA ALA A 21 14.25 -25.80 21.37
C ALA A 21 15.12 -26.99 20.91
N ASP A 22 14.55 -27.89 20.11
CA ASP A 22 15.26 -29.10 19.65
C ASP A 22 16.31 -28.77 18.57
N PRO A 23 17.61 -29.05 18.79
CA PRO A 23 18.65 -28.88 17.78
C PRO A 23 18.40 -29.65 16.48
N LYS A 24 17.82 -30.85 16.55
CA LYS A 24 17.56 -31.67 15.35
C LYS A 24 16.41 -31.09 14.53
N ALA A 25 15.36 -30.63 15.20
CA ALA A 25 14.28 -29.89 14.55
C ALA A 25 14.79 -28.61 13.87
N ARG A 26 15.73 -27.88 14.49
CA ARG A 26 16.34 -26.68 13.90
C ARG A 26 17.04 -26.97 12.59
N GLU A 27 17.96 -27.94 12.59
CA GLU A 27 18.69 -28.32 11.38
C GLU A 27 17.74 -28.78 10.26
N TRP A 28 16.70 -29.53 10.64
CA TRP A 28 15.69 -29.99 9.70
C TRP A 28 14.88 -28.83 9.10
N TYR A 29 14.40 -27.89 9.92
CA TYR A 29 13.67 -26.72 9.44
C TYR A 29 14.52 -25.82 8.55
N VAL A 30 15.83 -25.65 8.84
CA VAL A 30 16.75 -24.91 7.96
C VAL A 30 16.83 -25.57 6.59
N LYS A 31 17.03 -26.89 6.57
CA LYS A 31 17.19 -27.66 5.33
C LYS A 31 15.91 -27.61 4.49
N GLU A 32 14.77 -27.94 5.09
CA GLU A 32 13.50 -27.99 4.37
C GLU A 32 13.02 -26.61 3.93
N ALA A 33 13.16 -25.58 4.77
CA ALA A 33 12.80 -24.22 4.36
C ALA A 33 13.66 -23.72 3.19
N SER A 34 14.92 -24.15 3.12
CA SER A 34 15.79 -23.84 2.00
C SER A 34 15.43 -24.64 0.75
N GLU A 35 15.24 -25.95 0.85
CA GLU A 35 14.95 -26.82 -0.30
C GLU A 35 13.57 -26.55 -0.89
N GLN A 36 12.58 -26.22 -0.06
CA GLN A 36 11.19 -25.98 -0.45
C GLN A 36 10.83 -24.50 -0.59
N MET A 37 11.82 -23.60 -0.48
CA MET A 37 11.62 -22.15 -0.64
C MET A 37 10.49 -21.60 0.25
N TRP A 38 10.40 -22.06 1.50
CA TRP A 38 9.35 -21.60 2.41
C TRP A 38 9.53 -20.12 2.73
N SER A 39 8.43 -19.37 2.69
CA SER A 39 8.41 -18.01 3.21
C SER A 39 8.50 -18.02 4.74
N VAL A 40 8.84 -16.87 5.35
CA VAL A 40 8.90 -16.72 6.82
C VAL A 40 7.54 -17.10 7.44
N ARG A 41 6.45 -16.79 6.74
CA ARG A 41 5.08 -17.12 7.16
C ARG A 41 4.84 -18.63 7.15
N THR A 42 5.18 -19.32 6.05
CA THR A 42 5.09 -20.78 5.94
C THR A 42 5.95 -21.47 7.00
N LEU A 43 7.18 -21.01 7.21
CA LEU A 43 8.08 -21.54 8.23
C LEU A 43 7.50 -21.37 9.65
N ASN A 44 7.03 -20.18 10.00
CA ASN A 44 6.43 -19.90 11.32
C ASN A 44 5.20 -20.76 11.58
N ARG A 45 4.36 -20.98 10.56
CA ARG A 45 3.19 -21.86 10.65
C ARG A 45 3.58 -23.32 10.83
N ASN A 46 4.57 -23.81 10.08
CA ASN A 46 5.08 -25.17 10.22
C ASN A 46 5.71 -25.41 11.60
N ILE A 47 6.45 -24.42 12.14
CA ILE A 47 6.96 -24.45 13.51
C ILE A 47 5.81 -24.46 14.52
N GLY A 48 4.83 -23.57 14.39
CA GLY A 48 3.69 -23.44 15.30
C GLY A 48 2.79 -24.67 15.33
N THR A 49 2.65 -25.38 14.20
CA THR A 49 1.88 -26.64 14.10
C THR A 49 2.72 -27.87 14.46
N GLN A 50 3.93 -27.69 14.99
CA GLN A 50 4.87 -28.76 15.36
C GLN A 50 5.07 -29.78 14.23
N TYR A 51 5.15 -29.31 12.98
CA TYR A 51 5.17 -30.14 11.78
C TYR A 51 6.28 -31.21 11.82
N TYR A 52 7.48 -30.84 12.24
CA TYR A 52 8.60 -31.79 12.47
C TYR A 52 8.22 -32.91 13.45
N GLY A 53 7.58 -32.59 14.56
CA GLY A 53 7.15 -33.57 15.56
C GLY A 53 6.11 -34.54 15.01
N ARG A 54 5.12 -34.03 14.28
CA ARG A 54 4.10 -34.84 13.60
C ARG A 54 4.72 -35.76 12.56
N ARG A 55 5.66 -35.25 11.75
CA ARG A 55 6.39 -36.03 10.76
C ARG A 55 7.19 -37.18 11.41
N MET A 56 7.90 -36.90 12.50
CA MET A 56 8.68 -37.92 13.21
C MET A 56 7.79 -39.00 13.85
N ALA A 57 6.60 -38.63 14.32
CA ALA A 57 5.60 -39.58 14.81
C ALA A 57 5.10 -40.50 13.68
N CYS A 58 4.74 -39.94 12.52
CA CYS A 58 4.32 -40.73 11.35
C CYS A 58 5.41 -41.69 10.85
N VAL A 59 6.67 -41.24 10.81
CA VAL A 59 7.82 -42.08 10.45
C VAL A 59 7.97 -43.27 11.41
N ARG A 60 7.72 -43.07 12.71
CA ARG A 60 7.80 -44.13 13.72
C ARG A 60 6.65 -45.14 13.61
N GLU A 61 5.47 -44.66 13.24
CA GLU A 61 4.24 -45.47 13.11
C GLU A 61 4.07 -46.10 11.73
N GLY A 62 4.95 -45.81 10.77
CA GLY A 62 4.85 -46.30 9.39
C GLY A 62 3.65 -45.73 8.62
N SER A 63 3.11 -44.60 9.07
CA SER A 63 1.93 -43.95 8.49
C SER A 63 2.31 -42.86 7.48
N ALA A 64 1.33 -42.44 6.67
CA ALA A 64 1.55 -41.43 5.64
C ALA A 64 2.10 -40.12 6.23
N LEU A 65 3.14 -39.58 5.59
CA LEU A 65 3.78 -38.35 6.04
C LEU A 65 2.82 -37.16 5.88
N PRO A 66 2.73 -36.27 6.87
CA PRO A 66 1.94 -35.05 6.72
C PRO A 66 2.56 -34.18 5.63
N ALA A 67 1.73 -33.60 4.76
CA ALA A 67 2.17 -32.61 3.77
C ALA A 67 2.52 -31.29 4.49
N PRO A 68 3.53 -30.55 4.03
CA PRO A 68 3.78 -29.20 4.53
C PRO A 68 2.62 -28.30 4.12
N ASP A 69 2.22 -27.40 5.02
CA ASP A 69 1.10 -26.49 4.79
C ASP A 69 1.62 -25.29 3.99
N VAL A 70 1.88 -25.53 2.69
CA VAL A 70 2.36 -24.52 1.76
C VAL A 70 1.10 -23.79 1.25
N GLU A 71 0.80 -22.62 1.80
CA GLU A 71 -0.06 -21.67 1.09
C GLU A 71 0.56 -21.48 -0.31
N ALA A 72 -0.26 -21.45 -1.36
CA ALA A 72 0.21 -21.16 -2.71
C ALA A 72 0.91 -19.79 -2.69
N ASN A 73 2.23 -19.80 -2.52
CA ASN A 73 3.04 -18.59 -2.55
C ASN A 73 2.94 -18.10 -3.99
N ASP A 74 2.40 -16.90 -4.14
CA ASP A 74 2.50 -16.13 -5.36
C ASP A 74 4.01 -16.10 -5.74
N PRO A 75 4.40 -16.57 -6.94
CA PRO A 75 5.80 -16.56 -7.40
C PRO A 75 6.47 -15.18 -7.26
N LEU A 76 5.67 -14.12 -7.14
CA LEU A 76 6.08 -12.73 -6.95
C LEU A 76 6.47 -12.35 -5.52
N GLU A 77 6.20 -13.19 -4.50
CA GLU A 77 6.52 -12.86 -3.10
C GLU A 77 8.04 -12.83 -2.84
N TYR A 78 8.81 -13.58 -3.63
CA TYR A 78 10.28 -13.59 -3.57
C TYR A 78 10.91 -12.26 -4.07
N ILE A 79 10.21 -11.59 -4.99
CA ILE A 79 10.61 -10.31 -5.59
C ILE A 79 10.36 -9.13 -4.62
N LYS A 80 9.60 -9.36 -3.54
CA LYS A 80 9.30 -8.35 -2.53
C LYS A 80 10.38 -8.20 -1.46
N SER A 81 11.46 -9.00 -1.49
CA SER A 81 12.60 -8.79 -0.58
C SER A 81 13.58 -7.75 -1.16
N PRO A 82 13.64 -6.52 -0.61
CA PRO A 82 14.46 -5.45 -1.19
C PRO A 82 15.96 -5.79 -1.23
N VAL A 83 16.39 -6.64 -0.29
CA VAL A 83 17.80 -7.01 -0.08
C VAL A 83 18.30 -8.03 -1.10
N VAL A 84 17.42 -8.91 -1.61
CA VAL A 84 17.80 -9.98 -2.56
C VAL A 84 17.86 -9.42 -3.99
N ALA A 85 16.98 -8.49 -4.34
CA ALA A 85 16.98 -7.80 -5.63
C ALA A 85 18.26 -6.97 -5.85
N GLU A 86 18.71 -6.25 -4.82
CA GLU A 86 19.90 -5.39 -4.87
C GLU A 86 21.20 -6.20 -5.09
N PHE A 87 21.26 -7.44 -4.61
CA PHE A 87 22.44 -8.30 -4.70
C PHE A 87 22.59 -9.00 -6.06
N LEU A 88 21.49 -9.21 -6.79
CA LEU A 88 21.48 -9.85 -8.12
C LEU A 88 21.78 -8.87 -9.26
N GLY A 89 22.12 -7.61 -8.95
CA GLY A 89 22.39 -6.61 -9.97
C GLY A 89 21.14 -5.99 -10.58
N PHE A 90 19.95 -6.31 -10.06
CA PHE A 90 18.77 -5.50 -10.30
C PHE A 90 18.93 -4.20 -9.51
N ARG A 91 19.51 -3.19 -10.16
CA ARG A 91 19.15 -1.82 -9.81
C ARG A 91 17.69 -1.67 -10.21
N LYS A 92 16.81 -2.01 -9.29
CA LYS A 92 15.47 -1.47 -9.33
C LYS A 92 15.67 0.01 -9.09
N ASP A 93 15.53 0.82 -10.13
CA ASP A 93 15.20 2.22 -9.95
C ASP A 93 13.77 2.31 -9.38
N SER A 94 13.46 1.58 -8.30
CA SER A 94 12.12 1.42 -7.74
C SER A 94 11.58 2.74 -7.20
N LYS A 95 12.46 3.66 -6.80
CA LYS A 95 12.08 5.04 -6.49
C LYS A 95 11.63 5.80 -7.73
N TYR A 96 12.22 5.54 -8.90
CA TYR A 96 11.76 6.12 -10.15
C TYR A 96 10.42 5.49 -10.58
N ASP A 97 10.28 4.16 -10.51
CA ASP A 97 9.02 3.49 -10.87
C ASP A 97 7.85 3.90 -9.97
N GLU A 98 8.07 4.01 -8.65
CA GLU A 98 7.02 4.40 -7.71
C GLU A 98 6.63 5.87 -7.87
N SER A 99 7.61 6.77 -8.01
CA SER A 99 7.34 8.20 -8.27
C SER A 99 6.70 8.43 -9.64
N GLN A 100 7.06 7.64 -10.66
CA GLN A 100 6.42 7.69 -11.98
C GLN A 100 4.99 7.16 -11.94
N LEU A 101 4.74 6.07 -11.21
CA LEU A 101 3.40 5.54 -10.99
C LEU A 101 2.52 6.56 -10.27
N GLU A 102 3.02 7.15 -9.18
CA GLU A 102 2.32 8.20 -8.43
C GLU A 102 1.99 9.39 -9.34
N GLN A 103 2.97 9.88 -10.11
CA GLN A 103 2.75 10.99 -11.02
C GLN A 103 1.73 10.65 -12.12
N ALA A 104 1.81 9.46 -12.72
CA ALA A 104 0.87 8.99 -13.73
C ALA A 104 -0.56 8.85 -13.17
N LEU A 105 -0.70 8.36 -11.94
CA LEU A 105 -1.97 8.31 -11.23
C LEU A 105 -2.53 9.70 -10.96
N ILE A 106 -1.69 10.65 -10.52
CA ILE A 106 -2.09 12.05 -10.31
C ILE A 106 -2.55 12.70 -11.62
N ASP A 107 -1.80 12.51 -12.70
CA ASP A 107 -2.13 13.03 -14.04
C ASP A 107 -3.50 12.53 -14.50
N HIS A 108 -3.72 11.23 -14.39
CA HIS A 108 -4.98 10.63 -14.79
C HIS A 108 -6.13 11.04 -13.87
N LEU A 109 -5.90 11.05 -12.56
CA LEU A 109 -6.93 11.42 -11.58
C LEU A 109 -7.40 12.86 -11.83
N GLN A 110 -6.48 13.76 -12.16
CA GLN A 110 -6.80 15.14 -12.53
C GLN A 110 -7.75 15.17 -13.74
N GLN A 111 -7.43 14.44 -14.80
CA GLN A 111 -8.23 14.38 -16.01
C GLN A 111 -9.61 13.76 -15.74
N PHE A 112 -9.64 12.63 -15.02
CA PHE A 112 -10.88 11.94 -14.64
C PHE A 112 -11.83 12.86 -13.87
N ILE A 113 -11.33 13.57 -12.85
CA ILE A 113 -12.16 14.49 -12.03
C ILE A 113 -12.74 15.62 -12.89
N MET A 114 -11.96 16.14 -13.84
CA MET A 114 -12.42 17.16 -14.78
C MET A 114 -13.50 16.62 -15.75
N GLU A 115 -13.34 15.37 -16.22
CA GLU A 115 -14.27 14.71 -17.14
C GLU A 115 -15.61 14.30 -16.49
N LEU A 116 -15.65 14.13 -15.17
CA LEU A 116 -16.90 13.82 -14.45
C LEU A 116 -18.01 14.87 -14.65
N GLY A 117 -17.66 16.10 -15.03
CA GLY A 117 -18.64 17.15 -15.33
C GLY A 117 -19.47 17.62 -14.12
N ARG A 118 -19.07 17.28 -12.89
CA ARG A 118 -19.79 17.60 -11.64
C ARG A 118 -19.45 18.97 -11.04
N GLY A 119 -18.92 19.87 -11.86
CA GLY A 119 -18.57 21.25 -11.46
C GLY A 119 -17.21 21.38 -10.78
N PHE A 120 -16.30 20.43 -10.97
CA PHE A 120 -14.91 20.57 -10.56
C PHE A 120 -14.18 21.54 -11.50
N ALA A 121 -13.41 22.44 -10.90
CA ALA A 121 -12.46 23.32 -11.55
C ALA A 121 -11.09 23.05 -10.96
N PHE A 122 -10.12 22.72 -11.81
CA PHE A 122 -8.74 22.52 -11.40
C PHE A 122 -8.13 23.86 -10.93
N VAL A 123 -7.48 23.85 -9.77
CA VAL A 123 -6.86 25.04 -9.17
C VAL A 123 -5.34 24.95 -9.22
N ASP A 124 -4.78 23.87 -8.69
CA ASP A 124 -3.33 23.72 -8.60
C ASP A 124 -2.95 22.23 -8.47
N ARG A 125 -1.69 21.91 -8.82
CA ARG A 125 -1.10 20.58 -8.68
C ARG A 125 0.21 20.68 -7.91
N GLN A 126 0.49 19.69 -7.06
CA GLN A 126 1.67 19.68 -6.20
C GLN A 126 1.84 21.01 -5.46
N LYS A 127 0.73 21.48 -4.86
CA LYS A 127 0.66 22.78 -4.23
C LYS A 127 1.63 22.82 -3.07
N HIS A 128 2.73 23.55 -3.25
CA HIS A 128 3.67 23.80 -2.18
C HIS A 128 3.05 24.70 -1.10
N ILE A 129 3.21 24.25 0.14
CA ILE A 129 2.81 24.91 1.36
C ILE A 129 4.04 24.95 2.25
N SER A 130 4.43 26.15 2.64
CA SER A 130 5.50 26.33 3.62
C SER A 130 4.87 26.71 4.96
N THR A 131 5.18 25.94 5.99
CA THR A 131 4.83 26.23 7.38
C THR A 131 6.11 26.39 8.22
N ASP A 132 5.98 26.94 9.43
CA ASP A 132 7.10 27.02 10.38
C ASP A 132 7.72 25.64 10.71
N THR A 133 6.96 24.57 10.49
CA THR A 133 7.33 23.18 10.75
C THR A 133 7.90 22.44 9.54
N GLY A 134 7.82 22.99 8.33
CA GLY A 134 8.40 22.40 7.13
C GLY A 134 7.67 22.72 5.83
N ASP A 135 8.16 22.12 4.75
CA ASP A 135 7.56 22.21 3.42
C ASP A 135 6.69 20.99 3.14
N PHE A 136 5.51 21.26 2.60
CA PHE A 136 4.46 20.30 2.34
C PHE A 136 3.92 20.48 0.93
N TYR A 137 3.37 19.41 0.34
CA TYR A 137 2.84 19.43 -1.02
C TYR A 137 1.49 18.73 -1.03
N ILE A 138 0.45 19.38 -1.55
CA ILE A 138 -0.85 18.74 -1.83
C ILE A 138 -0.84 18.28 -3.28
N ASP A 139 -1.19 17.03 -3.54
CA ASP A 139 -1.13 16.47 -4.90
C ASP A 139 -2.03 17.19 -5.88
N LEU A 140 -3.32 17.31 -5.57
CA LEU A 140 -4.29 18.02 -6.42
C LEU A 140 -5.22 18.90 -5.60
N VAL A 141 -5.42 20.12 -6.09
CA VAL A 141 -6.35 21.10 -5.53
C VAL A 141 -7.42 21.39 -6.57
N PHE A 142 -8.67 21.13 -6.20
CA PHE A 142 -9.84 21.47 -6.99
C PHE A 142 -10.74 22.44 -6.22
N TYR A 143 -11.56 23.16 -6.98
CA TYR A 143 -12.70 23.90 -6.46
C TYR A 143 -13.98 23.33 -7.08
N ASN A 144 -14.98 23.02 -6.27
CA ASN A 144 -16.29 22.61 -6.78
C ASN A 144 -17.23 23.82 -6.81
N ILE A 145 -17.60 24.26 -8.02
CA ILE A 145 -18.43 25.46 -8.23
C ILE A 145 -19.88 25.29 -7.75
N LYS A 146 -20.39 24.05 -7.71
CA LYS A 146 -21.77 23.76 -7.27
C LYS A 146 -21.86 23.73 -5.75
N LEU A 147 -20.85 23.14 -5.11
CA LEU A 147 -20.73 23.06 -3.65
C LEU A 147 -20.04 24.28 -3.04
N LYS A 148 -19.48 25.18 -3.86
CA LYS A 148 -18.69 26.35 -3.50
C LYS A 148 -17.67 26.04 -2.41
N ARG A 149 -16.69 25.20 -2.68
CA ARG A 149 -15.63 24.82 -1.73
C ARG A 149 -14.41 24.24 -2.43
N TYR A 150 -13.29 24.27 -1.73
CA TYR A 150 -12.09 23.55 -2.11
C TYR A 150 -12.23 22.05 -1.80
N VAL A 151 -11.62 21.24 -2.66
CA VAL A 151 -11.49 19.80 -2.52
C VAL A 151 -10.03 19.45 -2.76
N LEU A 152 -9.37 18.96 -1.72
CA LEU A 152 -7.97 18.57 -1.74
C LEU A 152 -7.88 17.06 -1.90
N PHE A 153 -7.13 16.58 -2.89
CA PHE A 153 -6.87 15.16 -3.06
C PHE A 153 -5.40 14.88 -2.74
N GLU A 154 -5.18 13.83 -1.94
CA GLU A 154 -3.87 13.32 -1.56
C GLU A 154 -3.82 11.83 -1.89
N LEU A 155 -2.77 11.39 -2.57
CA LEU A 155 -2.56 10.01 -3.01
C LEU A 155 -1.41 9.37 -2.21
N LYS A 156 -1.64 8.18 -1.67
CA LYS A 156 -0.62 7.38 -1.01
C LYS A 156 -0.49 6.01 -1.67
N THR A 157 0.74 5.65 -2.01
CA THR A 157 1.11 4.33 -2.54
C THR A 157 1.35 3.27 -1.45
N HIS A 158 1.25 3.66 -0.17
CA HIS A 158 1.48 2.84 1.01
C HIS A 158 0.22 2.78 1.90
N PRO A 159 0.15 1.93 2.94
CA PRO A 159 -1.07 1.78 3.73
C PRO A 159 -1.26 3.04 4.57
N LEU A 160 -2.49 3.56 4.59
CA LEU A 160 -2.81 4.79 5.31
C LEU A 160 -2.40 4.73 6.78
N THR A 161 -1.58 5.69 7.18
CA THR A 161 -1.16 5.89 8.56
C THR A 161 -1.98 6.99 9.23
N HIS A 162 -1.90 7.08 10.56
CA HIS A 162 -2.47 8.22 11.29
C HIS A 162 -1.81 9.55 10.93
N ALA A 163 -0.54 9.53 10.48
CA ALA A 163 0.17 10.72 10.06
C ALA A 163 -0.43 11.29 8.77
N ASP A 164 -0.82 10.44 7.81
CA ASP A 164 -1.42 10.88 6.54
C ASP A 164 -2.78 11.57 6.77
N VAL A 165 -3.58 11.05 7.68
CA VAL A 165 -4.85 11.68 8.08
C VAL A 165 -4.59 13.03 8.75
N GLY A 166 -3.58 13.11 9.61
CA GLY A 166 -3.18 14.36 10.27
C GLY A 166 -2.65 15.41 9.28
N GLN A 167 -1.87 14.99 8.29
CA GLN A 167 -1.36 15.83 7.21
C GLN A 167 -2.52 16.42 6.39
N LEU A 168 -3.48 15.61 5.99
CA LEU A 168 -4.65 16.08 5.25
C LEU A 168 -5.55 17.01 6.07
N ASP A 169 -5.76 16.71 7.37
CA ASP A 169 -6.52 17.58 8.27
C ASP A 169 -5.83 18.95 8.45
N MET A 170 -4.50 18.97 8.53
CA MET A 170 -3.72 20.21 8.52
C MET A 170 -3.95 21.00 7.23
N TYR A 171 -3.93 20.36 6.06
CA TYR A 171 -4.18 21.02 4.78
C TYR A 171 -5.58 21.63 4.69
N VAL A 172 -6.60 20.89 5.12
CA VAL A 172 -7.99 21.36 5.15
C VAL A 172 -8.12 22.60 6.02
N ARG A 173 -7.56 22.59 7.25
CA ARG A 173 -7.61 23.73 8.16
C ARG A 173 -6.90 24.94 7.59
N MET A 174 -5.72 24.74 7.02
CA MET A 174 -4.94 25.81 6.44
C MET A 174 -5.67 26.45 5.24
N TYR A 175 -6.31 25.66 4.38
CA TYR A 175 -7.15 26.20 3.30
C TYR A 175 -8.33 26.99 3.85
N ASP A 176 -8.99 26.46 4.88
CA ASP A 176 -10.11 27.13 5.53
C ASP A 176 -9.73 28.46 6.20
N ASP A 177 -8.50 28.58 6.71
CA ASP A 177 -8.02 29.77 7.42
C ASP A 177 -7.35 30.80 6.49
N LEU A 178 -6.65 30.36 5.44
CA LEU A 178 -5.78 31.22 4.62
C LEU A 178 -6.25 31.45 3.18
N VAL A 179 -7.08 30.56 2.62
CA VAL A 179 -7.43 30.56 1.18
C VAL A 179 -8.93 30.73 0.95
N LYS A 180 -9.74 30.12 1.81
CA LYS A 180 -11.20 30.12 1.72
C LYS A 180 -11.75 31.53 1.92
N ASP A 181 -12.62 31.98 1.01
CA ASP A 181 -13.35 33.23 1.17
C ASP A 181 -14.58 33.07 2.08
N GLU A 182 -15.13 34.17 2.59
CA GLU A 182 -16.32 34.15 3.47
C GLU A 182 -17.55 33.47 2.83
N ASN A 183 -17.62 33.46 1.49
CA ASN A 183 -18.72 32.86 0.73
C ASN A 183 -18.49 31.38 0.38
N ASP A 184 -17.32 30.83 0.68
CA ASP A 184 -16.98 29.44 0.44
C ASP A 184 -17.35 28.57 1.64
N ASN A 185 -17.81 27.36 1.35
CA ASN A 185 -18.07 26.35 2.34
C ASN A 185 -16.78 25.67 2.80
N PRO A 186 -16.80 24.96 3.95
CA PRO A 186 -15.63 24.26 4.46
C PRO A 186 -14.99 23.31 3.44
N THR A 187 -13.66 23.36 3.38
CA THR A 187 -12.81 22.56 2.51
C THR A 187 -12.96 21.07 2.84
N ILE A 188 -12.90 20.24 1.81
CA ILE A 188 -12.94 18.77 1.95
C ILE A 188 -11.57 18.23 1.58
N GLY A 189 -11.00 17.38 2.44
CA GLY A 189 -9.85 16.55 2.09
C GLY A 189 -10.29 15.14 1.70
N ILE A 190 -9.72 14.60 0.63
CA ILE A 190 -9.89 13.23 0.17
C ILE A 190 -8.52 12.55 0.17
N LEU A 191 -8.37 11.56 1.04
CA LEU A 191 -7.18 10.71 1.07
C LEU A 191 -7.43 9.44 0.26
N LEU A 192 -6.56 9.16 -0.71
CA LEU A 192 -6.63 8.02 -1.62
C LEU A 192 -5.46 7.07 -1.33
N CYS A 193 -5.74 5.78 -1.18
CA CYS A 193 -4.73 4.74 -0.95
C CYS A 193 -4.75 3.73 -2.08
N THR A 194 -3.61 3.40 -2.66
CA THR A 194 -3.52 2.46 -3.79
C THR A 194 -2.97 1.07 -3.42
N GLU A 195 -2.56 0.85 -2.16
CA GLU A 195 -1.94 -0.41 -1.74
C GLU A 195 -2.92 -1.45 -1.19
N THR A 196 -3.95 -1.02 -0.44
CA THR A 196 -4.96 -1.96 0.07
C THR A 196 -5.89 -2.42 -1.05
N ASP A 197 -6.35 -3.68 -0.99
CA ASP A 197 -7.39 -4.28 -1.87
C ASP A 197 -8.75 -3.51 -1.87
N LYS A 198 -8.79 -2.36 -1.20
CA LYS A 198 -9.83 -1.35 -1.22
C LYS A 198 -9.14 0.01 -1.23
N VAL A 199 -9.36 0.79 -2.28
CA VAL A 199 -9.08 2.22 -2.26
C VAL A 199 -10.02 2.83 -1.25
N LEU A 200 -9.46 3.35 -0.16
CA LEU A 200 -10.22 3.81 0.99
C LEU A 200 -10.20 5.33 0.97
N ALA A 201 -11.31 5.93 0.51
CA ALA A 201 -11.46 7.37 0.44
C ALA A 201 -11.87 7.90 1.82
N LYS A 202 -10.91 8.43 2.59
CA LYS A 202 -11.24 9.13 3.85
C LYS A 202 -11.52 10.60 3.57
N TYR A 203 -12.73 11.02 3.93
CA TYR A 203 -13.10 12.42 3.98
C TYR A 203 -12.71 13.01 5.33
N SER A 204 -11.80 14.00 5.34
CA SER A 204 -11.60 14.81 6.55
C SER A 204 -12.77 15.78 6.67
N VAL A 205 -13.84 15.36 7.35
CA VAL A 205 -14.94 16.26 7.70
C VAL A 205 -14.75 16.65 9.16
N LEU A 206 -14.24 17.86 9.35
CA LEU A 206 -14.34 18.55 10.64
C LEU A 206 -15.82 18.65 11.03
N ASN A 207 -16.12 18.08 12.20
CA ASN A 207 -17.35 18.25 12.99
C ASN A 207 -18.62 17.55 12.49
N GLY A 208 -18.66 16.22 12.67
CA GLY A 208 -19.77 15.61 13.43
C GLY A 208 -21.11 15.37 12.73
N SER A 209 -21.20 15.33 11.40
CA SER A 209 -22.45 14.90 10.75
C SER A 209 -22.25 14.13 9.43
N GLU A 210 -21.83 12.86 9.52
CA GLU A 210 -21.75 11.92 8.39
C GLU A 210 -23.08 11.82 7.60
N GLN A 211 -24.23 11.97 8.26
CA GLN A 211 -25.55 11.90 7.61
C GLN A 211 -25.86 13.12 6.72
N LEU A 212 -25.42 14.32 7.10
CA LEU A 212 -25.51 15.52 6.26
C LEU A 212 -24.53 15.44 5.08
N PHE A 213 -23.41 14.75 5.29
CA PHE A 213 -22.40 14.46 4.27
C PHE A 213 -22.92 13.50 3.17
N ALA A 214 -23.59 12.43 3.54
CA ALA A 214 -24.12 11.48 2.54
C ALA A 214 -25.25 12.10 1.68
N ALA A 215 -26.15 12.87 2.29
CA ALA A 215 -27.37 13.33 1.62
C ALA A 215 -27.18 14.48 0.62
N LYS A 216 -26.23 15.40 0.87
CA LYS A 216 -26.06 16.62 0.05
C LYS A 216 -24.89 16.57 -0.93
N TYR A 217 -23.89 15.72 -0.66
CA TYR A 217 -22.58 15.79 -1.33
C TYR A 217 -22.35 14.69 -2.37
N MET A 218 -22.92 13.50 -2.18
CA MET A 218 -22.73 12.37 -3.11
C MET A 218 -23.14 12.67 -4.56
N ALA A 219 -24.05 13.62 -4.78
CA ALA A 219 -24.49 13.99 -6.13
C ALA A 219 -23.44 14.75 -6.95
N TYR A 220 -22.51 15.46 -6.29
CA TYR A 220 -21.53 16.33 -6.94
C TYR A 220 -20.08 15.92 -6.71
N MET A 221 -19.85 14.93 -5.84
CA MET A 221 -18.54 14.34 -5.58
C MET A 221 -18.39 13.02 -6.35
N PRO A 222 -17.17 12.63 -6.74
CA PRO A 222 -16.92 11.25 -7.18
C PRO A 222 -17.24 10.27 -6.05
N THR A 223 -17.81 9.11 -6.38
CA THR A 223 -18.04 8.06 -5.38
C THR A 223 -16.74 7.34 -5.05
N GLU A 224 -16.68 6.69 -3.89
CA GLU A 224 -15.54 5.84 -3.53
C GLU A 224 -15.33 4.77 -4.61
N GLU A 225 -16.40 4.11 -5.06
CA GLU A 225 -16.34 3.09 -6.12
C GLU A 225 -15.83 3.62 -7.48
N GLU A 226 -16.15 4.87 -7.83
CA GLU A 226 -15.65 5.53 -9.04
C GLU A 226 -14.15 5.77 -8.95
N LEU A 227 -13.67 6.35 -7.85
CA LEU A 227 -12.24 6.61 -7.61
C LEU A 227 -11.45 5.30 -7.51
N SER A 228 -11.98 4.31 -6.80
CA SER A 228 -11.37 2.99 -6.64
C SER A 228 -11.15 2.30 -7.98
N ARG A 229 -12.19 2.27 -8.82
CA ARG A 229 -12.13 1.64 -10.15
C ARG A 229 -11.11 2.33 -11.05
N GLU A 230 -11.11 3.66 -11.06
CA GLU A 230 -10.20 4.41 -11.92
C GLU A 230 -8.74 4.17 -11.51
N ILE A 231 -8.43 4.30 -10.23
CA ILE A 231 -7.08 4.06 -9.70
C ILE A 231 -6.61 2.63 -10.00
N GLU A 232 -7.47 1.63 -9.81
CA GLU A 232 -7.11 0.24 -10.08
C GLU A 232 -6.89 -0.03 -11.58
N GLN A 233 -7.73 0.55 -12.44
CA GLN A 233 -7.58 0.45 -13.89
C GLN A 233 -6.26 1.06 -14.36
N GLN A 234 -5.91 2.25 -13.85
CA GLN A 234 -4.66 2.92 -14.22
C GLN A 234 -3.43 2.21 -13.68
N LYS A 235 -3.50 1.70 -12.46
CA LYS A 235 -2.42 0.88 -11.90
C LYS A 235 -2.17 -0.36 -12.75
N ARG A 236 -3.23 -1.03 -13.23
CA ARG A 236 -3.12 -2.19 -14.12
C ARG A 236 -2.50 -1.82 -15.46
N PHE A 237 -2.97 -0.75 -16.09
CA PHE A 237 -2.44 -0.27 -17.37
C PHE A 237 -0.94 0.07 -17.27
N PHE A 238 -0.54 0.75 -16.18
CA PHE A 238 0.87 1.07 -15.93
C PHE A 238 1.73 -0.20 -15.78
N LEU A 239 1.25 -1.19 -15.03
CA LEU A 239 1.92 -2.48 -14.86
C LEU A 239 2.04 -3.28 -16.16
N GLU A 240 1.03 -3.23 -17.04
CA GLU A 240 1.07 -3.89 -18.36
C GLU A 240 2.08 -3.22 -19.29
N GLN A 241 2.22 -1.89 -19.24
CA GLN A 241 3.17 -1.14 -20.09
C GLN A 241 4.63 -1.24 -19.62
N HIS A 242 4.87 -1.35 -18.31
CA HIS A 242 6.23 -1.39 -17.73
C HIS A 242 6.66 -2.78 -17.25
N GLY A 243 5.75 -3.77 -17.30
CA GLY A 243 6.01 -5.18 -16.94
C GLY A 243 6.37 -6.08 -18.12
N MET A 244 6.50 -5.53 -19.34
CA MET A 244 6.93 -6.23 -20.56
C MET A 244 8.32 -5.75 -21.03
N GLU A 245 9.30 -5.71 -20.15
CA GLU A 245 10.71 -5.83 -20.58
C GLU A 245 11.24 -7.16 -20.03
N GLU A 246 11.27 -8.16 -20.92
CA GLU A 246 11.71 -9.56 -20.69
C GLU A 246 13.14 -9.69 -20.15
#